data_AF-A0A1S1P8D5-F1
#
_entry.id   AF-A0A1S1P8D5-F1
#
_cell.length_a   1.000
_cell.length_b   1.000
_cell.length_c   1.000
_cell.angle_alpha   90.00
_cell.angle_beta   90.00
_cell.angle_gamma   90.00
#
_symmetry.space_group_name_H-M   'P 1'
#
loop_
_entity.id
_entity.type
_entity.pdbx_description
1 polymer ?
#
loop_
_entity_poly.entity_id
_entity_poly.type
_entity_poly.pdbx_seq_one_letter_code
_entity_poly.pdbx_strand_id
1 'polypeptide(L)'
;MLATLFGMVGKISAEAAVASGASMRVAYALDSITTVHLWNEAERLLGIPPGSVSGFETMVDKRVVEPDWDDLAKQAGEPVDINAWDAFVAVHPMLQPPAA
;
A
#
# COMPACT_ATOMS: atom_id res chain seq x y z
N MET A 1 10.12 12.26 5.25
CA MET A 1 9.55 13.31 4.36
C MET A 1 8.93 12.67 3.11
N LEU A 2 9.69 11.90 2.33
CA LEU A 2 9.16 11.22 1.13
C LEU A 2 8.34 9.95 1.45
N ALA A 3 8.81 9.09 2.36
CA ALA A 3 8.07 7.91 2.82
C ALA A 3 6.68 8.25 3.41
N THR A 4 6.59 9.33 4.17
CA THR A 4 5.33 9.83 4.74
C THR A 4 4.35 10.27 3.64
N LEU A 5 4.85 10.91 2.57
CA LEU A 5 4.02 11.30 1.43
C LEU A 5 3.40 10.07 0.75
N PHE A 6 4.19 9.03 0.52
CA PHE A 6 3.68 7.81 -0.13
C PHE A 6 2.69 7.06 0.75
N GLY A 7 2.95 6.96 2.05
CA GLY A 7 1.97 6.42 3.00
C GLY A 7 0.64 7.20 3.01
N MET A 8 0.69 8.53 2.93
CA MET A 8 -0.53 9.33 2.81
C MET A 8 -1.28 9.05 1.50
N VAL A 9 -0.59 8.87 0.37
CA VAL A 9 -1.24 8.56 -0.91
C VAL A 9 -1.83 7.15 -0.90
N GLY A 10 -1.12 6.18 -0.32
CA GLY A 10 -1.65 4.84 -0.05
C GLY A 10 -2.96 4.91 0.73
N LYS A 11 -2.94 5.63 1.85
CA LYS A 11 -4.11 5.83 2.68
C LYS A 11 -5.29 6.47 1.96
N ILE A 12 -5.04 7.58 1.26
CA ILE A 12 -6.08 8.28 0.48
C ILE A 12 -6.69 7.32 -0.55
N SER A 13 -5.88 6.45 -1.15
CA SER A 13 -6.35 5.48 -2.14
C SER A 13 -7.26 4.42 -1.51
N ALA A 14 -6.92 3.89 -0.33
CA ALA A 14 -7.78 2.96 0.39
C ALA A 14 -9.10 3.61 0.83
N GLU A 15 -9.04 4.80 1.41
CA GLU A 15 -10.22 5.56 1.83
C GLU A 15 -11.15 5.85 0.65
N ALA A 16 -10.60 6.32 -0.47
CA ALA A 16 -11.36 6.59 -1.69
C ALA A 16 -12.01 5.30 -2.25
N ALA A 17 -11.33 4.16 -2.15
CA ALA A 17 -11.85 2.89 -2.61
C ALA A 17 -13.06 2.43 -1.80
N VAL A 18 -12.96 2.45 -0.47
CA VAL A 18 -14.09 2.10 0.42
C VAL A 18 -15.25 3.08 0.25
N ALA A 19 -14.96 4.38 0.19
CA ALA A 19 -15.98 5.41 -0.08
C ALA A 19 -16.69 5.21 -1.44
N SER A 20 -16.02 4.56 -2.39
CA SER A 20 -16.56 4.20 -3.71
C SER A 20 -17.24 2.82 -3.74
N GLY A 21 -17.36 2.14 -2.59
CA GLY A 21 -18.01 0.83 -2.47
C GLY A 21 -17.12 -0.38 -2.80
N ALA A 22 -15.79 -0.21 -2.82
CA ALA A 22 -14.88 -1.33 -2.99
C ALA A 22 -14.78 -2.17 -1.70
N SER A 23 -14.51 -3.48 -1.87
CA SER A 23 -14.26 -4.38 -0.73
C SER A 23 -12.96 -4.07 -0.01
N MET A 24 -12.82 -4.48 1.26
CA MET A 24 -11.63 -4.20 2.06
C MET A 24 -10.34 -4.76 1.45
N ARG A 25 -10.39 -5.97 0.89
CA ARG A 25 -9.22 -6.55 0.19
C ARG A 25 -8.74 -5.70 -1.01
N VAL A 26 -9.66 -4.98 -1.68
CA VAL A 26 -9.32 -4.09 -2.80
C VAL A 26 -8.73 -2.79 -2.27
N ALA A 27 -9.33 -2.19 -1.23
CA ALA A 27 -8.78 -1.01 -0.58
C ALA A 27 -7.36 -1.27 -0.04
N TYR A 28 -7.16 -2.40 0.62
CA TYR A 28 -5.86 -2.86 1.12
C TYR A 28 -4.82 -3.04 -0.01
N ALA A 29 -5.25 -3.64 -1.13
CA ALA A 29 -4.38 -3.77 -2.29
C ALA A 29 -4.03 -2.41 -2.92
N LEU A 30 -4.95 -1.46 -2.97
CA LEU A 30 -4.68 -0.14 -3.54
C LEU A 30 -3.71 0.69 -2.67
N ASP A 31 -3.81 0.61 -1.34
CA ASP A 31 -2.82 1.19 -0.43
C ASP A 31 -1.41 0.66 -0.74
N SER A 32 -1.29 -0.68 -0.82
CA SER A 32 -0.02 -1.36 -1.12
C SER A 32 0.52 -0.99 -2.52
N ILE A 33 -0.32 -1.07 -3.57
CA ILE A 33 0.06 -0.80 -4.95
C ILE A 33 0.54 0.65 -5.10
N THR A 34 -0.24 1.60 -4.64
CA THR A 34 0.10 3.02 -4.82
C THR A 34 1.35 3.39 -4.04
N THR A 35 1.52 2.89 -2.82
CA THR A 35 2.73 3.11 -2.02
C THR A 35 3.97 2.55 -2.72
N VAL A 36 3.94 1.29 -3.18
CA VAL A 36 5.08 0.62 -3.83
C VAL A 36 5.44 1.27 -5.16
N HIS A 37 4.44 1.54 -6.03
CA HIS A 37 4.70 2.08 -7.36
C HIS A 37 5.17 3.52 -7.34
N LEU A 38 4.60 4.36 -6.46
CA LEU A 38 5.07 5.75 -6.30
C LEU A 38 6.47 5.81 -5.73
N TRP A 39 6.84 4.87 -4.86
CA TRP A 39 8.21 4.74 -4.39
C TRP A 39 9.18 4.43 -5.54
N ASN A 40 8.89 3.37 -6.31
CA ASN A 40 9.72 2.96 -7.45
C ASN A 40 9.88 4.09 -8.47
N GLU A 41 8.80 4.83 -8.74
CA GLU A 41 8.84 5.96 -9.65
C GLU A 41 9.67 7.12 -9.08
N ALA A 42 9.61 7.37 -7.78
CA ALA A 42 10.44 8.37 -7.13
C ALA A 42 11.92 8.00 -7.11
N GLU A 43 12.27 6.73 -6.87
CA GLU A 43 13.64 6.24 -7.01
C GLU A 43 14.17 6.47 -8.42
N ARG A 44 13.35 6.12 -9.43
CA ARG A 44 13.68 6.34 -10.85
C ARG A 44 13.93 7.82 -11.15
N LEU A 45 13.08 8.72 -10.66
CA LEU A 45 13.22 10.17 -10.85
C LEU A 45 14.46 10.74 -10.14
N LEU A 46 14.88 10.13 -9.03
CA LEU A 46 16.06 10.51 -8.26
C LEU A 46 17.35 9.83 -8.74
N GLY A 47 17.27 8.94 -9.74
CA GLY A 47 18.43 8.18 -10.25
C GLY A 47 18.95 7.13 -9.27
N ILE A 48 18.12 6.70 -8.31
CA ILE A 48 18.44 5.65 -7.34
C ILE A 48 18.25 4.28 -8.01
N PRO A 49 19.23 3.35 -7.94
CA PRO A 49 19.09 2.04 -8.54
C PRO A 49 17.92 1.23 -7.92
N PRO A 50 17.11 0.53 -8.73
CA PRO A 50 16.03 -0.30 -8.23
C PRO A 50 16.60 -1.43 -7.35
N GLY A 51 15.91 -1.73 -6.24
CA GLY A 51 16.35 -2.78 -5.31
C GLY A 51 17.54 -2.39 -4.43
N SER A 52 18.01 -1.14 -4.47
CA SER A 52 19.01 -0.61 -3.50
C SER A 52 18.44 -0.43 -2.08
N VAL A 53 17.17 -0.79 -1.90
CA VAL A 53 16.35 -0.60 -0.71
C VAL A 53 16.64 -1.63 0.38
N SER A 54 17.91 -1.85 0.73
CA SER A 54 18.24 -2.40 2.07
C SER A 54 17.64 -1.53 3.19
N GLY A 55 17.21 -0.31 2.87
CA GLY A 55 16.45 0.59 3.73
C GLY A 55 14.93 0.33 3.81
N PHE A 56 14.32 -0.55 3.00
CA PHE A 56 12.86 -0.77 3.01
C PHE A 56 12.45 -1.47 4.31
N GLU A 57 13.16 -2.53 4.70
CA GLU A 57 12.90 -3.25 5.95
C GLU A 57 13.22 -2.43 7.21
N THR A 58 14.09 -1.40 7.09
CA THR A 58 14.50 -0.55 8.21
C THR A 58 13.77 0.80 8.27
N MET A 59 13.14 1.28 7.19
CA MET A 59 12.35 2.52 7.15
C MET A 59 10.84 2.33 7.09
N VAL A 60 10.32 1.11 6.89
CA VAL A 60 8.92 0.74 7.21
C VAL A 60 8.73 0.66 8.75
N ASP A 61 9.51 1.46 9.49
CA ASP A 61 9.48 1.59 10.93
C ASP A 61 8.44 2.66 11.30
N LYS A 62 7.20 2.20 11.54
CA LYS A 62 6.21 2.79 12.48
C LYS A 62 5.71 4.22 12.19
N ARG A 63 6.04 4.81 11.04
CA ARG A 63 5.70 6.21 10.67
C ARG A 63 4.98 6.35 9.34
N VAL A 64 4.65 5.23 8.68
CA VAL A 64 3.72 5.24 7.55
C VAL A 64 2.35 5.62 8.12
N VAL A 65 1.70 6.60 7.52
CA VAL A 65 0.32 6.96 7.88
C VAL A 65 -0.56 5.84 7.34
N GLU A 66 -0.82 4.85 8.17
CA GLU A 66 -1.71 3.75 7.79
C GLU A 66 -3.17 4.23 7.81
N PRO A 67 -4.02 3.67 6.93
CA PRO A 67 -5.46 3.76 7.08
C PRO A 67 -5.92 3.25 8.44
N ASP A 68 -7.00 3.85 8.95
CA ASP A 68 -7.74 3.24 10.05
C ASP A 68 -8.55 2.06 9.49
N TRP A 69 -7.93 0.88 9.49
CA TRP A 69 -8.52 -0.32 8.89
C TRP A 69 -9.80 -0.77 9.61
N ASP A 70 -9.91 -0.53 10.92
CA ASP A 70 -11.13 -0.82 11.69
C ASP A 70 -12.29 0.06 11.23
N ASP A 71 -12.05 1.36 11.06
CA ASP A 71 -13.08 2.29 10.62
C ASP A 71 -13.46 2.09 9.15
N LEU A 72 -12.50 1.75 8.28
CA LEU A 72 -12.78 1.40 6.90
C LEU A 72 -13.59 0.10 6.80
N ALA A 73 -13.26 -0.92 7.58
CA ALA A 73 -14.01 -2.18 7.61
C ALA A 73 -15.46 -1.96 8.07
N LYS A 74 -15.67 -1.13 9.11
CA LYS A 74 -17.01 -0.70 9.54
C LYS A 74 -17.78 -0.02 8.42
N GLN A 75 -17.15 0.88 7.66
CA GLN A 75 -17.77 1.57 6.53
C GLN A 75 -18.14 0.61 5.39
N ALA A 76 -17.27 -0.34 5.09
CA ALA A 76 -17.51 -1.36 4.06
C ALA A 76 -18.53 -2.43 4.49
N GLY A 77 -18.86 -2.52 5.79
CA GLY A 77 -19.68 -3.60 6.34
C GLY A 77 -18.98 -4.97 6.29
N GLU A 78 -17.65 -4.97 6.28
CA GLU A 78 -16.80 -6.17 6.21
C GLU A 78 -16.06 -6.38 7.54
N PRO A 79 -15.70 -7.63 7.91
CA PRO A 79 -14.83 -7.87 9.05
C PRO A 79 -13.40 -7.42 8.76
N VAL A 80 -12.66 -7.04 9.81
CA VAL A 80 -11.21 -6.86 9.71
C VAL A 80 -10.54 -8.22 9.63
N ASP A 81 -9.94 -8.53 8.49
CA ASP A 81 -9.19 -9.77 8.25
C ASP A 81 -7.89 -9.46 7.51
N ILE A 82 -6.92 -8.93 8.27
CA ILE A 82 -5.61 -8.54 7.75
C ILE A 82 -4.92 -9.73 7.05
N ASN A 83 -5.01 -10.94 7.62
CA ASN A 83 -4.38 -12.13 7.04
C ASN A 83 -4.95 -12.46 5.64
N ALA A 84 -6.27 -12.33 5.47
CA ALA A 84 -6.90 -12.55 4.17
C ALA A 84 -6.51 -11.45 3.15
N TRP A 85 -6.39 -10.21 3.59
CA TRP A 85 -5.99 -9.10 2.72
C TRP A 85 -4.52 -9.20 2.32
N ASP A 86 -3.64 -9.58 3.25
CA ASP A 86 -2.23 -9.91 2.99
C ASP A 86 -2.10 -11.04 1.98
N ALA A 87 -2.86 -12.12 2.16
CA ALA A 87 -2.85 -13.25 1.22
C ALA A 87 -3.31 -12.82 -0.19
N PHE A 88 -4.28 -11.91 -0.29
CA PHE A 88 -4.73 -11.34 -1.56
C PHE A 88 -3.64 -10.46 -2.21
N VAL A 89 -2.99 -9.61 -1.43
CA VAL A 89 -1.89 -8.74 -1.88
C VAL A 89 -0.66 -9.53 -2.31
N ALA A 90 -0.30 -10.59 -1.58
CA ALA A 90 0.89 -11.40 -1.81
C ALA A 90 0.92 -12.07 -3.20
N VAL A 91 -0.25 -12.32 -3.80
CA VAL A 91 -0.38 -12.90 -5.14
C VAL A 91 -0.80 -11.87 -6.20
N HIS A 92 -0.94 -10.60 -5.83
CA HIS A 92 -1.45 -9.57 -6.73
C HIS A 92 -0.44 -9.25 -7.84
N PRO A 93 -0.80 -9.34 -9.14
CA PRO A 93 0.16 -9.19 -10.25
C PRO A 93 0.91 -7.87 -10.28
N MET A 94 0.28 -6.77 -9.84
CA MET A 94 0.92 -5.45 -9.80
C MET A 94 1.97 -5.32 -8.70
N LEU A 95 2.01 -6.23 -7.73
CA LEU A 95 2.97 -6.22 -6.62
C LEU A 95 4.04 -7.32 -6.76
N GLN A 96 3.93 -8.15 -7.80
CA GLN A 96 4.98 -9.09 -8.14
C GLN A 96 6.15 -8.35 -8.80
N PRO A 97 7.38 -8.85 -8.61
CA PRO A 97 8.51 -8.41 -9.42
C PRO A 97 8.18 -8.55 -10.91
N PRO A 98 8.71 -7.70 -11.80
CA PRO A 98 8.58 -7.89 -13.24
C PRO A 98 8.99 -9.31 -13.62
N ALA A 99 8.18 -10.00 -14.42
CA ALA A 99 8.57 -11.29 -14.96
C ALA A 99 9.89 -11.11 -15.73
N ALA A 100 10.91 -11.90 -15.35
CA ALA A 100 12.24 -11.88 -15.95
C ALA A 100 12.23 -12.30 -17.42
#